data_AF-A0A8T5A101-F1
#
_entry.id   AF-A0A8T5A101-F1
#
_cell.length_a   1.000
_cell.length_b   1.000
_cell.length_c   1.000
_cell.angle_alpha   90.00
_cell.angle_beta   90.00
_cell.angle_gamma   90.00
#
_symmetry.space_group_name_H-M   'P 1'
#
loop_
_entity.id
_entity.type
_entity.pdbx_description
1 polymer ?
#
loop_
_entity_poly.entity_id
_entity_poly.type
_entity_poly.pdbx_seq_one_letter_code
_entity_poly.pdbx_strand_id
1 'polypeptide(L)'
;MRPRRRELAGQLASIIIFAIIIFGGVQLLRVTLGTEHPVMVVVSQSMVPTLGVGDFIFVARIDDYGGVTAAPRPTGEIIVFSRSGASEEYIVHRAVEKYLQGGQWWFVTKGDNNPFRDSQPVPEERVIGRVVWRIPLMGYLPLFIRTIRGILFIASIITVAILIDRISPPREGIKVDGRFPWIILIPFLASPLILVSPYITGLLGLGLEALSIALWYLWCLIAPLSFRDDDLCTMLWLYHMILIVLPTACDISMRLTGITPNLWWPNRGALLTMGWLQFGEAYPFHPVYNLIISLLIPGCTLFFSSMVSRRRGFTPAVKASRWLRSIPSNN
;
A
#
# COMPACT_ATOMS: atom_id res chain seq x y z
N MET A 1 -32.24 13.90 24.97
CA MET A 1 -32.19 13.29 23.61
C MET A 1 -31.47 14.13 22.53
N ARG A 2 -31.13 15.42 22.73
CA ARG A 2 -30.44 16.26 21.72
C ARG A 2 -28.91 16.08 21.52
N PRO A 3 -28.08 15.65 22.49
CA PRO A 3 -26.62 15.62 22.29
C PRO A 3 -26.17 14.50 21.34
N ARG A 4 -26.74 13.29 21.47
CA ARG A 4 -26.42 12.13 20.62
C ARG A 4 -26.70 12.36 19.13
N ARG A 5 -27.70 13.19 18.77
CA ARG A 5 -27.99 13.55 17.37
C ARG A 5 -26.96 14.52 16.78
N ARG A 6 -26.39 15.42 17.58
CA ARG A 6 -25.32 16.34 17.13
C ARG A 6 -23.99 15.60 16.92
N GLU A 7 -23.67 14.65 17.80
CA GLU A 7 -22.51 13.77 17.65
C GLU A 7 -22.59 12.91 16.39
N LEU A 8 -23.74 12.26 16.15
CA LEU A 8 -23.98 11.49 14.93
C LEU A 8 -23.90 12.35 13.67
N ALA A 9 -24.45 13.58 13.72
CA ALA A 9 -24.36 14.51 12.59
C ALA A 9 -22.90 14.93 12.29
N GLY A 10 -22.08 15.14 13.32
CA GLY A 10 -20.65 15.42 13.16
C GLY A 10 -19.89 14.26 12.54
N GLN A 11 -20.15 13.03 12.98
CA GLN A 11 -19.53 11.81 12.42
C GLN A 11 -19.94 11.59 10.96
N LEU A 12 -21.21 11.79 10.63
CA LEU A 12 -21.69 11.70 9.25
C LEU A 12 -21.05 12.77 8.37
N ALA A 13 -20.95 14.01 8.86
CA ALA A 13 -20.28 15.09 8.14
C ALA A 13 -18.80 14.76 7.88
N SER A 14 -18.07 14.22 8.85
CA SER A 14 -16.67 13.82 8.63
C SER A 14 -16.53 12.69 7.61
N ILE A 15 -17.43 11.69 7.63
CA ILE A 15 -17.43 10.60 6.64
C ILE A 15 -17.71 11.15 5.24
N ILE A 16 -18.68 12.06 5.12
CA ILE A 16 -19.02 12.69 3.84
C ILE A 16 -17.85 13.53 3.32
N ILE A 17 -17.23 14.35 4.16
CA ILE A 17 -16.05 15.15 3.78
C ILE A 17 -14.91 14.24 3.33
N PHE A 18 -14.64 13.16 4.06
CA PHE A 18 -13.61 12.20 3.69
C PHE A 18 -13.91 11.52 2.33
N ALA A 19 -15.16 11.11 2.12
CA ALA A 19 -15.59 10.54 0.84
C ALA A 19 -15.46 11.55 -0.31
N ILE A 20 -15.79 12.83 -0.09
CA ILE A 20 -15.61 13.92 -1.05
C ILE A 20 -14.13 14.14 -1.35
N ILE A 21 -13.25 14.10 -0.35
CA ILE A 21 -11.81 14.25 -0.55
C ILE A 21 -11.25 13.11 -1.40
N ILE A 22 -11.62 11.86 -1.10
CA ILE A 22 -11.18 10.70 -1.89
C ILE A 22 -11.72 10.78 -3.32
N PHE A 23 -13.04 10.92 -3.46
CA PHE A 23 -13.68 10.93 -4.77
C PHE A 23 -13.23 12.14 -5.58
N GLY A 24 -13.25 13.33 -4.99
CA GLY A 24 -12.78 14.58 -5.59
C GLY A 24 -11.31 14.51 -5.96
N GLY A 25 -10.45 13.90 -5.15
CA GLY A 25 -9.04 13.67 -5.47
C GLY A 25 -8.86 12.76 -6.69
N VAL A 26 -9.62 11.66 -6.79
CA VAL A 26 -9.59 10.79 -7.98
C VAL A 26 -10.10 11.52 -9.23
N GLN A 27 -11.18 12.30 -9.11
CA GLN A 27 -11.68 13.08 -10.25
C GLN A 27 -10.71 14.18 -10.67
N LEU A 28 -10.07 14.85 -9.70
CA LEU A 28 -9.01 15.82 -9.96
C LEU A 28 -7.88 15.16 -10.74
N LEU A 29 -7.41 13.99 -10.31
CA LEU A 29 -6.36 13.24 -11.02
C LEU A 29 -6.77 12.88 -12.45
N ARG A 30 -8.02 12.44 -12.67
CA ARG A 30 -8.55 12.13 -14.02
C ARG A 30 -8.49 13.34 -14.94
N VAL A 31 -8.91 14.51 -14.43
CA VAL A 31 -8.92 15.76 -15.20
C VAL A 31 -7.48 16.23 -15.46
N THR A 32 -6.62 16.24 -14.44
CA THR A 32 -5.24 16.75 -14.57
C THR A 32 -4.37 15.86 -15.47
N LEU A 33 -4.58 14.55 -15.43
CA LEU A 33 -3.81 13.58 -16.23
C LEU A 33 -4.50 13.23 -17.56
N GLY A 34 -5.73 13.71 -17.77
CA GLY A 34 -6.48 13.54 -19.02
C GLY A 34 -6.88 12.10 -19.36
N THR A 35 -6.87 11.18 -18.39
CA THR A 35 -7.15 9.75 -18.63
C THR A 35 -8.24 9.22 -17.69
N GLU A 36 -9.00 8.23 -18.15
CA GLU A 36 -10.03 7.56 -17.35
C GLU A 36 -9.42 6.73 -16.19
N HIS A 37 -8.17 6.29 -16.38
CA HIS A 37 -7.44 5.44 -15.44
C HIS A 37 -6.12 6.10 -15.00
N PRO A 38 -6.19 7.19 -14.21
CA PRO A 38 -5.01 7.97 -13.81
C PRO A 38 -4.10 7.22 -12.85
N VAL A 39 -4.60 6.17 -12.19
CA VAL A 39 -3.87 5.34 -11.24
C VAL A 39 -4.14 3.87 -11.55
N MET A 40 -3.06 3.11 -11.70
CA MET A 40 -3.10 1.65 -11.90
C MET A 40 -2.09 0.95 -11.00
N VAL A 41 -2.25 -0.36 -10.83
CA VAL A 41 -1.31 -1.20 -10.05
C VAL A 41 -0.56 -2.17 -10.94
N VAL A 42 0.76 -2.20 -10.79
CA VAL A 42 1.64 -3.18 -11.44
C VAL A 42 1.50 -4.53 -10.74
N VAL A 43 1.06 -5.57 -11.46
CA VAL A 43 0.79 -6.89 -10.87
C VAL A 43 1.71 -8.00 -11.38
N SER A 44 2.64 -7.69 -12.29
CA SER A 44 3.56 -8.65 -12.89
C SER A 44 5.02 -8.15 -12.87
N GLN A 45 5.97 -9.08 -13.05
CA GLN A 45 7.41 -8.78 -12.99
C GLN A 45 8.01 -8.32 -14.34
N SER A 46 7.21 -8.09 -15.37
CA SER A 46 7.73 -7.79 -16.72
C SER A 46 8.48 -6.46 -16.82
N MET A 47 8.23 -5.52 -15.89
CA MET A 47 8.85 -4.19 -15.88
C MET A 47 9.92 -4.00 -14.79
N VAL A 48 10.27 -5.06 -14.06
CA VAL A 48 11.40 -5.04 -13.10
C VAL A 48 12.71 -4.83 -13.88
N PRO A 49 13.66 -3.98 -13.42
CA PRO A 49 13.67 -3.23 -12.16
C PRO A 49 13.08 -1.81 -12.25
N THR A 50 12.52 -1.39 -13.38
CA THR A 50 12.01 0.00 -13.52
C THR A 50 10.74 0.22 -12.73
N LEU A 51 9.78 -0.70 -12.84
CA LEU A 51 8.54 -0.71 -12.07
C LEU A 51 8.52 -1.99 -11.23
N GLY A 52 8.34 -1.83 -9.92
CA GLY A 52 8.17 -2.92 -8.98
C GLY A 52 6.77 -3.52 -9.06
N VAL A 53 6.65 -4.79 -8.70
CA VAL A 53 5.34 -5.39 -8.46
C VAL A 53 4.71 -4.70 -7.25
N GLY A 54 3.42 -4.38 -7.33
CA GLY A 54 2.71 -3.62 -6.30
C GLY A 54 2.97 -2.12 -6.34
N ASP A 55 3.67 -1.58 -7.33
CA ASP A 55 3.78 -0.14 -7.52
C ASP A 55 2.42 0.45 -7.91
N PHE A 56 2.06 1.59 -7.29
CA PHE A 56 1.10 2.51 -7.90
C PHE A 56 1.80 3.27 -9.01
N ILE A 57 1.22 3.25 -10.20
CA ILE A 57 1.68 4.05 -11.33
C ILE A 57 0.65 5.12 -11.66
N PHE A 58 1.13 6.31 -11.97
CA PHE A 58 0.34 7.42 -12.47
C PHE A 58 0.45 7.46 -13.98
N VAL A 59 -0.68 7.43 -14.65
CA VAL A 59 -0.79 7.38 -16.11
C VAL A 59 -1.34 8.72 -16.59
N ALA A 60 -0.67 9.32 -17.58
CA ALA A 60 -1.12 10.54 -18.23
C ALA A 60 -1.44 10.27 -19.70
N ARG A 61 -2.48 10.93 -20.23
CA ARG A 61 -2.83 10.87 -21.64
C ARG A 61 -1.65 11.34 -22.50
N ILE A 62 -1.53 10.76 -23.69
CA ILE A 62 -0.60 11.20 -24.72
C ILE A 62 -1.39 12.03 -25.73
N ASP A 63 -1.07 13.33 -25.82
CA ASP A 63 -1.72 14.24 -26.78
C ASP A 63 -1.02 14.20 -28.14
N ASP A 64 0.31 14.07 -28.14
CA ASP A 64 1.14 13.93 -29.33
C ASP A 64 1.96 12.63 -29.26
N TYR A 65 1.52 11.63 -30.05
CA TYR A 65 2.22 10.35 -30.22
C TYR A 65 3.54 10.49 -30.98
N GLY A 66 3.69 11.54 -31.80
CA GLY A 66 4.94 11.92 -32.46
C GLY A 66 6.02 12.37 -31.49
N GLY A 67 5.63 12.90 -30.32
CA GLY A 67 6.53 13.28 -29.23
C GLY A 67 6.97 12.13 -28.31
N VAL A 68 6.37 10.93 -28.41
CA VAL A 68 6.72 9.80 -27.55
C VAL A 68 8.12 9.30 -27.85
N THR A 69 9.02 9.30 -26.86
CA THR A 69 10.38 8.78 -27.05
C THR A 69 10.35 7.25 -27.05
N ALA A 70 10.61 6.62 -28.20
CA ALA A 70 10.72 5.17 -28.32
C ALA A 70 12.19 4.75 -28.39
N ALA A 71 12.67 4.07 -27.36
CA ALA A 71 14.05 3.61 -27.25
C ALA A 71 14.17 2.52 -26.16
N PRO A 72 15.26 1.74 -26.14
CA PRO A 72 15.57 0.89 -25.00
C PRO A 72 15.77 1.68 -23.70
N ARG A 73 15.86 0.97 -22.56
CA ARG A 73 16.22 1.58 -21.27
C ARG A 73 17.57 2.32 -21.40
N PRO A 74 17.73 3.51 -20.78
CA PRO A 74 16.81 4.19 -19.88
C PRO A 74 15.90 5.25 -20.53
N THR A 75 16.01 5.49 -21.82
CA THR A 75 15.45 6.70 -22.47
C THR A 75 14.04 6.53 -22.99
N GLY A 76 13.64 5.32 -23.41
CA GLY A 76 12.29 5.10 -23.94
C GLY A 76 11.20 5.29 -22.90
N GLU A 77 10.06 5.81 -23.33
CA GLU A 77 8.90 6.00 -22.46
C GLU A 77 8.18 4.68 -22.17
N ILE A 78 7.53 4.63 -21.01
CA ILE A 78 6.69 3.50 -20.61
C ILE A 78 5.24 3.85 -20.91
N ILE A 79 4.59 3.03 -21.71
CA ILE A 79 3.21 3.22 -22.12
C ILE A 79 2.31 2.13 -21.56
N VAL A 80 1.07 2.51 -21.28
CA VAL A 80 -0.01 1.61 -20.88
C VAL A 80 -0.96 1.46 -22.05
N PHE A 81 -1.31 0.24 -22.41
CA PHE A 81 -2.19 -0.06 -23.54
C PHE A 81 -3.10 -1.25 -23.26
N SER A 82 -4.21 -1.33 -23.98
CA SER A 82 -5.13 -2.47 -23.90
C SER A 82 -4.63 -3.67 -24.69
N ARG A 83 -4.80 -4.87 -24.12
CA ARG A 83 -4.43 -6.12 -24.78
C ARG A 83 -5.33 -6.38 -25.98
N SER A 84 -4.73 -6.86 -27.07
CA SER A 84 -5.49 -7.24 -28.27
C SER A 84 -6.46 -8.39 -27.96
N GLY A 85 -7.74 -8.22 -28.29
CA GLY A 85 -8.77 -9.25 -28.13
C GLY A 85 -9.28 -9.49 -26.70
N ALA A 86 -8.87 -8.70 -25.71
CA ALA A 86 -9.37 -8.79 -24.34
C ALA A 86 -9.78 -7.40 -23.83
N SER A 87 -11.08 -7.17 -23.61
CA SER A 87 -11.56 -5.97 -22.95
C SER A 87 -11.17 -6.00 -21.47
N GLU A 88 -10.70 -4.87 -20.92
CA GLU A 88 -10.30 -4.70 -19.50
C GLU A 88 -8.96 -5.35 -19.07
N GLU A 89 -8.14 -5.85 -20.00
CA GLU A 89 -6.75 -6.24 -19.71
C GLU A 89 -5.76 -5.18 -20.20
N TYR A 90 -5.05 -4.57 -19.26
CA TYR A 90 -4.04 -3.54 -19.56
C TYR A 90 -2.62 -4.08 -19.39
N ILE A 91 -1.72 -3.65 -20.28
CA ILE A 91 -0.30 -3.99 -20.29
C ILE A 91 0.51 -2.70 -20.15
N VAL A 92 1.53 -2.72 -19.31
CA VAL A 92 2.49 -1.61 -19.15
C VAL A 92 3.85 -2.08 -19.62
N HIS A 93 4.36 -1.54 -20.72
CA HIS A 93 5.68 -1.89 -21.27
C HIS A 93 6.38 -0.66 -21.85
N ARG A 94 7.70 -0.75 -22.05
CA ARG A 94 8.48 0.33 -22.66
C ARG A 94 8.29 0.34 -24.17
N ALA A 95 8.03 1.51 -24.74
CA ALA A 95 8.10 1.71 -26.17
C ALA A 95 9.58 1.68 -26.60
N VAL A 96 9.98 0.66 -27.36
CA VAL A 96 11.36 0.49 -27.82
C VAL A 96 11.57 0.97 -29.24
N GLU A 97 10.51 0.91 -30.06
CA GLU A 97 10.50 1.47 -31.42
C GLU A 97 9.11 2.03 -31.71
N LYS A 98 9.04 2.97 -32.65
CA LYS A 98 7.77 3.46 -33.20
C LYS A 98 7.90 3.73 -34.69
N TYR A 99 6.80 3.59 -35.41
CA TYR A 99 6.74 3.87 -36.84
C TYR A 99 5.34 4.37 -37.21
N LEU A 100 5.26 5.08 -38.33
CA LEU A 100 4.00 5.59 -38.86
C LEU A 100 3.49 4.64 -39.95
N GLN A 101 2.26 4.16 -39.82
CA GLN A 101 1.62 3.30 -40.82
C GLN A 101 0.16 3.71 -40.98
N GLY A 102 -0.25 4.05 -42.20
CA GLY A 102 -1.63 4.47 -42.48
C GLY A 102 -2.05 5.77 -41.80
N GLY A 103 -1.10 6.66 -41.48
CA GLY A 103 -1.36 7.91 -40.77
C GLY A 103 -1.49 7.78 -39.25
N GLN A 104 -1.29 6.57 -38.70
CA GLN A 104 -1.34 6.29 -37.26
C GLN A 104 0.03 5.84 -36.75
N TRP A 105 0.35 6.22 -35.52
CA TRP A 105 1.55 5.71 -34.85
C TRP A 105 1.35 4.28 -34.35
N TRP A 106 2.38 3.48 -34.56
CA TRP A 106 2.49 2.12 -34.04
C TRP A 106 3.71 2.03 -33.16
N PHE A 107 3.56 1.36 -32.02
CA PHE A 107 4.61 1.16 -31.04
C PHE A 107 4.99 -0.31 -30.95
N VAL A 108 6.29 -0.58 -31.03
CA VAL A 108 6.84 -1.88 -30.63
C VAL A 108 7.22 -1.76 -29.17
N THR A 109 6.62 -2.60 -28.33
CA THR A 109 6.79 -2.56 -26.88
C THR A 109 7.60 -3.74 -26.37
N LYS A 110 8.23 -3.55 -25.21
CA LYS A 110 8.98 -4.59 -24.52
C LYS A 110 8.91 -4.37 -23.01
N GLY A 111 8.61 -5.44 -22.26
CA GLY A 111 8.84 -5.46 -20.82
C GLY A 111 10.33 -5.42 -20.51
N ASP A 112 10.76 -4.55 -19.60
CA ASP A 112 12.19 -4.39 -19.26
C ASP A 112 12.85 -5.70 -18.80
N ASN A 113 12.08 -6.60 -18.17
CA ASN A 113 12.52 -7.92 -17.71
C ASN A 113 12.25 -9.05 -18.73
N ASN A 114 11.60 -8.74 -19.86
CA ASN A 114 11.28 -9.77 -20.86
C ASN A 114 12.49 -10.02 -21.77
N PRO A 115 12.74 -11.27 -22.21
CA PRO A 115 13.84 -11.58 -23.12
C PRO A 115 13.59 -11.02 -24.53
N PHE A 116 12.33 -11.02 -24.98
CA PHE A 116 11.92 -10.62 -26.32
C PHE A 116 10.96 -9.44 -26.29
N ARG A 117 10.83 -8.77 -27.44
CA ARG A 117 9.80 -7.75 -27.70
C ARG A 117 8.42 -8.39 -27.72
N ASP A 118 7.40 -7.60 -27.45
CA ASP A 118 6.02 -8.06 -27.57
C ASP A 118 5.72 -8.40 -29.04
N SER A 119 4.96 -9.48 -29.26
CA SER A 119 4.73 -10.03 -30.59
C SER A 119 3.84 -9.17 -31.47
N GLN A 120 3.00 -8.33 -30.87
CA GLN A 120 2.04 -7.49 -31.59
C GLN A 120 2.36 -6.02 -31.35
N PRO A 121 2.67 -5.27 -32.42
CA PRO A 121 2.73 -3.81 -32.35
C PRO A 121 1.40 -3.21 -31.86
N VAL A 122 1.50 -2.10 -31.16
CA VAL A 122 0.38 -1.41 -30.51
C VAL A 122 0.05 -0.15 -31.30
N PRO A 123 -1.12 -0.03 -31.93
CA PRO A 123 -1.56 1.21 -32.55
C PRO A 123 -1.89 2.25 -31.47
N GLU A 124 -1.71 3.53 -31.80
CA GLU A 124 -1.97 4.66 -30.90
C GLU A 124 -3.36 4.64 -30.26
N GLU A 125 -4.38 4.14 -30.97
CA GLU A 125 -5.76 4.01 -30.47
C GLU A 125 -5.90 3.09 -29.25
N ARG A 126 -5.01 2.11 -29.10
CA ARG A 126 -5.00 1.19 -27.94
C ARG A 126 -4.18 1.72 -26.77
N VAL A 127 -3.46 2.82 -26.95
CA VAL A 127 -2.63 3.42 -25.91
C VAL A 127 -3.52 4.24 -24.97
N ILE A 128 -3.51 3.87 -23.69
CA ILE A 128 -4.26 4.56 -22.64
C ILE A 128 -3.50 5.80 -22.15
N GLY A 129 -2.18 5.72 -22.12
CA GLY A 129 -1.31 6.81 -21.69
C GLY A 129 0.13 6.40 -21.44
N ARG A 130 0.94 7.35 -20.96
CA ARG A 130 2.33 7.15 -20.53
C ARG A 130 2.43 7.16 -19.00
N VAL A 131 3.35 6.38 -18.45
CA VAL A 131 3.63 6.40 -17.01
C VAL A 131 4.48 7.63 -16.68
N VAL A 132 3.96 8.50 -15.82
CA VAL A 132 4.64 9.76 -15.44
C VAL A 132 5.27 9.69 -14.05
N TRP A 133 4.71 8.88 -13.16
CA TRP A 133 5.22 8.73 -11.81
C TRP A 133 4.81 7.39 -11.21
N ARG A 134 5.45 7.01 -10.09
CA ARG A 134 5.10 5.82 -9.32
C ARG A 134 5.23 6.06 -7.83
N ILE A 135 4.56 5.25 -7.02
CA ILE A 135 4.80 5.11 -5.57
C ILE A 135 5.00 3.61 -5.29
N PRO A 136 6.17 3.20 -4.74
CA PRO A 136 6.48 1.78 -4.57
C PRO A 136 5.60 1.14 -3.51
N LEU A 137 5.32 -0.16 -3.65
CA LEU A 137 4.58 -1.00 -2.69
C LEU A 137 3.10 -0.64 -2.45
N MET A 138 2.70 0.62 -2.57
CA MET A 138 1.37 1.10 -2.16
C MET A 138 0.20 0.44 -2.90
N GLY A 139 0.45 -0.11 -4.08
CA GLY A 139 -0.51 -0.92 -4.83
C GLY A 139 -0.91 -2.23 -4.16
N TYR A 140 -0.09 -2.77 -3.25
CA TYR A 140 -0.46 -3.98 -2.50
C TYR A 140 -1.66 -3.79 -1.60
N LEU A 141 -1.92 -2.58 -1.08
CA LEU A 141 -3.05 -2.33 -0.20
C LEU A 141 -4.40 -2.59 -0.90
N PRO A 142 -4.75 -1.93 -2.02
CA PRO A 142 -6.00 -2.23 -2.71
C PRO A 142 -6.04 -3.65 -3.29
N LEU A 143 -4.90 -4.21 -3.71
CA LEU A 143 -4.83 -5.62 -4.15
C LEU A 143 -5.25 -6.57 -3.02
N PHE A 144 -4.73 -6.36 -1.81
CA PHE A 144 -5.06 -7.20 -0.65
C PHE A 144 -6.51 -7.03 -0.22
N ILE A 145 -7.03 -5.79 -0.18
CA ILE A 145 -8.45 -5.49 0.12
C ILE A 145 -9.38 -6.10 -0.93
N ARG A 146 -8.93 -6.34 -2.17
CA ARG A 146 -9.76 -6.99 -3.18
C ARG A 146 -9.98 -8.49 -2.92
N THR A 147 -9.21 -9.10 -2.02
CA THR A 147 -9.36 -10.51 -1.62
C THR A 147 -10.32 -10.67 -0.44
N ILE A 148 -11.10 -11.75 -0.41
CA ILE A 148 -12.06 -11.98 0.70
C ILE A 148 -11.33 -12.20 2.02
N ARG A 149 -10.24 -12.99 2.00
CA ARG A 149 -9.41 -13.21 3.20
C ARG A 149 -8.73 -11.92 3.66
N GLY A 150 -8.31 -11.07 2.73
CA GLY A 150 -7.71 -9.78 3.08
C GLY A 150 -8.69 -8.84 3.79
N ILE A 151 -9.93 -8.73 3.29
CA ILE A 151 -10.98 -7.95 3.97
C ILE A 151 -11.28 -8.54 5.35
N LEU A 152 -11.47 -9.85 5.44
CA LEU A 152 -11.77 -10.52 6.72
C LEU A 152 -10.63 -10.32 7.72
N PHE A 153 -9.37 -10.38 7.27
CA PHE A 153 -8.20 -10.11 8.10
C PHE A 153 -8.21 -8.68 8.64
N ILE A 154 -8.36 -7.66 7.77
CA ILE A 154 -8.41 -6.26 8.20
C ILE A 154 -9.60 -6.00 9.14
N ALA A 155 -10.78 -6.51 8.79
CA ALA A 155 -11.97 -6.40 9.63
C ALA A 155 -11.78 -7.05 11.00
N SER A 156 -11.08 -8.20 11.06
CA SER A 156 -10.76 -8.88 12.32
C SER A 156 -9.84 -8.04 13.22
N ILE A 157 -8.80 -7.41 12.66
CA ILE A 157 -7.88 -6.55 13.41
C ILE A 157 -8.58 -5.29 13.91
N ILE A 158 -9.42 -4.65 13.09
CA ILE A 158 -10.23 -3.48 13.50
C ILE A 158 -11.20 -3.89 14.61
N THR A 159 -11.83 -5.06 14.49
CA THR A 159 -12.75 -5.58 15.52
C THR A 159 -12.01 -5.80 16.84
N VAL A 160 -10.83 -6.42 16.82
CA VAL A 160 -9.99 -6.59 18.02
C VAL A 160 -9.60 -5.23 18.61
N ALA A 161 -9.19 -4.27 17.77
CA ALA A 161 -8.83 -2.93 18.22
C ALA A 161 -9.99 -2.20 18.92
N ILE A 162 -11.23 -2.40 18.49
CA ILE A 162 -12.41 -1.82 19.15
C ILE A 162 -12.78 -2.58 20.43
N LEU A 163 -12.68 -3.92 20.41
CA LEU A 163 -13.08 -4.76 21.55
C LEU A 163 -12.05 -4.79 22.68
N ILE A 164 -10.79 -4.44 22.41
CA ILE A 164 -9.71 -4.48 23.41
C ILE A 164 -10.05 -3.64 24.65
N ASP A 165 -10.78 -2.53 24.46
CA ASP A 165 -11.22 -1.65 25.55
C ASP A 165 -12.29 -2.28 26.43
N ARG A 166 -13.12 -3.19 25.89
CA ARG A 166 -14.10 -3.93 26.70
C ARG A 166 -13.45 -5.02 27.55
N ILE A 167 -12.34 -5.58 27.07
CA ILE A 167 -11.63 -6.70 27.71
C ILE A 167 -10.60 -6.20 28.72
N SER A 168 -10.06 -5.01 28.50
CA SER A 168 -9.02 -4.43 29.32
C SER A 168 -9.59 -3.65 30.51
N PRO A 169 -8.86 -3.59 31.65
CA PRO A 169 -9.32 -2.81 32.78
C PRO A 169 -9.44 -1.31 32.44
N PRO A 170 -10.29 -0.56 33.19
CA PRO A 170 -10.58 0.83 32.91
C PRO A 170 -9.31 1.69 32.84
N ARG A 171 -9.35 2.69 31.97
CA ARG A 171 -8.25 3.64 31.80
C ARG A 171 -8.03 4.41 33.10
N GLU A 172 -6.79 4.56 33.52
CA GLU A 172 -6.46 5.57 34.53
C GLU A 172 -6.89 6.93 33.99
N GLY A 173 -7.58 7.74 34.80
CA GLY A 173 -8.03 9.08 34.43
C GLY A 173 -6.84 10.03 34.28
N ILE A 174 -6.17 9.97 33.13
CA ILE A 174 -4.94 10.71 32.90
C ILE A 174 -5.26 12.05 32.22
N LYS A 175 -4.80 13.15 32.82
CA LYS A 175 -4.70 14.44 32.13
C LYS A 175 -3.68 14.32 31.00
N VAL A 176 -4.09 14.70 29.79
CA VAL A 176 -3.22 14.74 28.61
C VAL A 176 -2.24 15.89 28.77
N ASP A 177 -1.15 15.65 29.49
CA ASP A 177 0.02 16.51 29.38
C ASP A 177 0.63 16.19 28.00
N GLY A 178 0.61 17.13 27.06
CA GLY A 178 1.07 16.95 25.67
C GLY A 178 2.56 16.61 25.51
N ARG A 179 3.23 16.15 26.57
CA ARG A 179 4.62 15.73 26.59
C ARG A 179 4.72 14.28 26.13
N PHE A 180 5.29 14.10 24.95
CA PHE A 180 5.60 12.79 24.38
C PHE A 180 7.08 12.73 23.97
N PRO A 181 7.84 11.71 24.37
CA PRO A 181 9.24 11.56 23.97
C PRO A 181 9.31 11.18 22.48
N TRP A 182 9.61 12.16 21.62
CA TRP A 182 9.66 12.00 20.16
C TRP A 182 10.59 10.88 19.68
N ILE A 183 11.63 10.56 20.44
CA ILE A 183 12.58 9.46 20.18
C ILE A 183 11.84 8.11 20.05
N ILE A 184 10.71 7.96 20.73
CA ILE A 184 9.90 6.74 20.67
C ILE A 184 9.22 6.55 19.31
N LEU A 185 9.01 7.62 18.53
CA LEU A 185 8.48 7.54 17.18
C LEU A 185 9.53 7.11 16.14
N ILE A 186 10.81 6.96 16.50
CA ILE A 186 11.85 6.60 15.54
C ILE A 186 11.53 5.29 14.79
N PRO A 187 11.13 4.18 15.44
CA PRO A 187 10.77 2.95 14.72
C PRO A 187 9.56 3.14 13.79
N PHE A 188 8.59 3.96 14.21
CA PHE A 188 7.41 4.33 13.40
C PHE A 188 7.79 5.19 12.20
N LEU A 189 8.75 6.11 12.33
CA LEU A 189 9.16 7.00 11.23
C LEU A 189 10.18 6.34 10.29
N ALA A 190 10.95 5.38 10.79
CA ALA A 190 11.97 4.69 10.02
C ALA A 190 11.38 3.71 9.00
N SER A 191 10.27 3.03 9.33
CA SER A 191 9.62 2.08 8.42
C SER A 191 9.07 2.74 7.13
N PRO A 192 8.37 3.89 7.15
CA PRO A 192 7.95 4.62 5.95
C PRO A 192 9.07 5.04 5.01
N LEU A 193 10.30 5.21 5.51
CA LEU A 193 11.46 5.54 4.65
C LEU A 193 11.73 4.46 3.60
N ILE A 194 11.21 3.24 3.80
CA ILE A 194 11.27 2.19 2.78
C ILE A 194 10.63 2.60 1.46
N LEU A 195 9.58 3.42 1.48
CA LEU A 195 8.90 3.91 0.27
C LEU A 195 9.79 4.87 -0.53
N VAL A 196 10.69 5.57 0.16
CA VAL A 196 11.64 6.53 -0.44
C VAL A 196 12.93 5.83 -0.87
N SER A 197 13.27 4.71 -0.22
CA SER A 197 14.54 4.00 -0.45
C SER A 197 14.86 3.69 -1.93
N PRO A 198 13.92 3.27 -2.80
CA PRO A 198 14.21 3.01 -4.22
C PRO A 198 14.68 4.22 -5.00
N TYR A 199 14.26 5.42 -4.59
CA TYR A 199 14.65 6.67 -5.25
C TYR A 199 16.06 7.11 -4.84
N ILE A 200 16.57 6.60 -3.73
CA ILE A 200 17.91 6.92 -3.19
C ILE A 200 18.92 5.86 -3.62
N THR A 201 18.64 4.59 -3.31
CA THR A 201 19.57 3.47 -3.54
C THR A 201 19.38 2.80 -4.90
N GLY A 202 18.32 3.16 -5.63
CA GLY A 202 17.95 2.54 -6.90
C GLY A 202 17.29 1.16 -6.77
N LEU A 203 17.26 0.56 -5.57
CA LEU A 203 16.78 -0.80 -5.34
C LEU A 203 16.03 -0.94 -4.01
N LEU A 204 14.79 -1.45 -4.10
CA LEU A 204 14.03 -2.00 -2.99
C LEU A 204 14.45 -3.46 -2.82
N GLY A 205 15.02 -3.80 -1.67
CA GLY A 205 15.57 -5.12 -1.39
C GLY A 205 14.96 -5.77 -0.16
N LEU A 206 14.92 -7.11 -0.17
CA LEU A 206 14.37 -7.94 0.90
C LEU A 206 14.93 -7.58 2.29
N GLY A 207 16.19 -7.19 2.38
CA GLY A 207 16.82 -6.78 3.64
C GLY A 207 16.21 -5.51 4.24
N LEU A 208 15.90 -4.50 3.42
CA LEU A 208 15.26 -3.25 3.88
C LEU A 208 13.79 -3.50 4.27
N GLU A 209 13.10 -4.36 3.52
CA GLU A 209 11.73 -4.79 3.83
C GLU A 209 11.67 -5.57 5.15
N ALA A 210 12.58 -6.52 5.35
CA ALA A 210 12.71 -7.25 6.61
C ALA A 210 13.05 -6.32 7.78
N LEU A 211 13.93 -5.33 7.58
CA LEU A 211 14.24 -4.32 8.58
C LEU A 211 13.00 -3.47 8.93
N SER A 212 12.20 -3.09 7.94
CA SER A 212 10.94 -2.36 8.15
C SER A 212 9.95 -3.17 9.01
N ILE A 213 9.80 -4.48 8.75
CA ILE A 213 8.99 -5.36 9.61
C ILE A 213 9.59 -5.46 11.03
N ALA A 214 10.92 -5.60 11.16
CA ALA A 214 11.58 -5.68 12.46
C ALA A 214 11.40 -4.39 13.29
N LEU A 215 11.51 -3.22 12.66
CA LEU A 215 11.23 -1.93 13.29
C LEU A 215 9.76 -1.77 13.67
N TRP A 216 8.84 -2.31 12.87
CA TRP A 216 7.43 -2.37 13.24
C TRP A 216 7.18 -3.28 14.45
N TYR A 217 7.86 -4.43 14.57
CA TYR A 217 7.77 -5.26 15.78
C TYR A 217 8.27 -4.52 17.02
N LEU A 218 9.37 -3.77 16.89
CA LEU A 218 9.86 -2.90 17.95
C LEU A 218 8.82 -1.83 18.32
N TRP A 219 8.17 -1.23 17.31
CA TRP A 219 7.07 -0.29 17.51
C TRP A 219 5.87 -0.93 18.22
N CYS A 220 5.48 -2.16 17.85
CA CYS A 220 4.41 -2.92 18.49
C CYS A 220 4.67 -3.13 20.00
N LEU A 221 5.93 -3.29 20.40
CA LEU A 221 6.31 -3.42 21.81
C LEU A 221 6.34 -2.07 22.53
N ILE A 222 6.98 -1.06 21.94
CA ILE A 222 7.26 0.20 22.63
C ILE A 222 6.04 1.12 22.69
N ALA A 223 5.26 1.24 21.60
CA ALA A 223 4.14 2.17 21.51
C ALA A 223 3.12 1.99 22.65
N PRO A 224 2.55 0.79 22.90
CA PRO A 224 1.56 0.61 23.95
C PRO A 224 2.14 0.81 25.36
N LEU A 225 3.46 0.75 25.55
CA LEU A 225 4.09 1.05 26.84
C LEU A 225 4.34 2.54 27.03
N SER A 226 4.45 3.29 25.94
CA SER A 226 4.91 4.68 25.96
C SER A 226 3.76 5.68 25.97
N PHE A 227 2.77 5.48 25.10
CA PHE A 227 1.63 6.40 24.99
C PHE A 227 0.81 6.42 26.27
N ARG A 228 0.37 7.61 26.67
CA ARG A 228 -0.61 7.79 27.75
C ARG A 228 -2.05 7.61 27.24
N ASP A 229 -2.30 8.07 26.01
CA ASP A 229 -3.56 7.89 25.30
C ASP A 229 -3.50 6.63 24.42
N ASP A 230 -4.28 5.62 24.81
CA ASP A 230 -4.33 4.35 24.12
C ASP A 230 -5.12 4.41 22.81
N ASP A 231 -6.05 5.34 22.66
CA ASP A 231 -6.80 5.51 21.40
C ASP A 231 -5.86 6.03 20.33
N LEU A 232 -5.10 7.08 20.65
CA LEU A 232 -4.09 7.63 19.77
C LEU A 232 -3.04 6.56 19.41
N CYS A 233 -2.58 5.80 20.42
CA CYS A 233 -1.63 4.71 20.20
C CYS A 233 -2.17 3.65 19.22
N THR A 234 -3.40 3.19 19.45
CA THR A 234 -4.05 2.17 18.61
C THR A 234 -4.29 2.68 17.21
N MET A 235 -4.72 3.93 17.07
CA MET A 235 -4.95 4.58 15.77
C MET A 235 -3.64 4.70 14.97
N LEU A 236 -2.56 5.22 15.58
CA LEU A 236 -1.26 5.33 14.92
C LEU A 236 -0.70 3.97 14.53
N TRP A 237 -0.84 2.97 15.40
CA TRP A 237 -0.44 1.60 15.12
C TRP A 237 -1.22 0.99 13.95
N LEU A 238 -2.55 1.16 13.92
CA LEU A 238 -3.40 0.69 12.82
C LEU A 238 -3.04 1.35 11.49
N TYR A 239 -2.85 2.67 11.46
CA TYR A 239 -2.46 3.37 10.24
C TYR A 239 -1.10 2.91 9.73
N HIS A 240 -0.11 2.79 10.61
CA HIS A 240 1.21 2.28 10.23
C HIS A 240 1.14 0.84 9.69
N MET A 241 0.38 -0.03 10.37
CA MET A 241 0.21 -1.41 9.95
C MET A 241 -0.44 -1.49 8.57
N ILE A 242 -1.55 -0.80 8.35
CA ILE A 242 -2.34 -0.91 7.11
C ILE A 242 -1.62 -0.23 5.94
N LEU A 243 -1.04 0.95 6.14
CA LEU A 243 -0.50 1.75 5.04
C LEU A 243 0.94 1.38 4.66
N ILE A 244 1.73 0.83 5.59
CA ILE A 244 3.17 0.60 5.36
C ILE A 244 3.52 -0.89 5.50
N VAL A 245 3.18 -1.49 6.64
CA VAL A 245 3.63 -2.84 6.99
C VAL A 245 2.92 -3.90 6.16
N LEU A 246 1.60 -3.76 5.94
CA LEU A 246 0.83 -4.69 5.12
C LEU A 246 1.35 -4.70 3.66
N PRO A 247 1.52 -3.56 2.97
CA PRO A 247 2.17 -3.54 1.66
C PRO A 247 3.56 -4.18 1.65
N THR A 248 4.38 -3.88 2.67
CA THR A 248 5.72 -4.47 2.81
C THR A 248 5.66 -5.99 2.97
N ALA A 249 4.74 -6.51 3.80
CA ALA A 249 4.55 -7.93 4.01
C ALA A 249 4.06 -8.65 2.73
N CYS A 250 3.20 -8.00 1.93
CA CYS A 250 2.79 -8.50 0.63
C CYS A 250 3.98 -8.62 -0.33
N ASP A 251 4.86 -7.62 -0.39
CA ASP A 251 6.05 -7.64 -1.26
C ASP A 251 7.06 -8.71 -0.83
N ILE A 252 7.38 -8.79 0.47
CA ILE A 252 8.20 -9.87 1.04
C ILE A 252 7.62 -11.24 0.66
N SER A 253 6.30 -11.40 0.81
CA SER A 253 5.64 -12.67 0.51
C SER A 253 5.73 -13.03 -0.98
N MET A 254 5.57 -12.04 -1.87
CA MET A 254 5.75 -12.22 -3.31
C MET A 254 7.20 -12.58 -3.66
N ARG A 255 8.20 -11.96 -3.05
CA ARG A 255 9.63 -12.28 -3.27
C ARG A 255 10.00 -13.68 -2.81
N LEU A 256 9.49 -14.10 -1.65
CA LEU A 256 9.79 -15.41 -1.07
C LEU A 256 9.07 -16.56 -1.80
N THR A 257 7.85 -16.32 -2.29
CA THR A 257 7.06 -17.36 -2.98
C THR A 257 7.22 -17.35 -4.50
N GLY A 258 7.64 -16.23 -5.09
CA GLY A 258 7.62 -16.01 -6.54
C GLY A 258 6.22 -15.80 -7.12
N ILE A 259 5.19 -15.72 -6.28
CA ILE A 259 3.79 -15.63 -6.72
C ILE A 259 3.37 -14.16 -6.78
N THR A 260 3.19 -13.67 -8.00
CA THR A 260 2.78 -12.28 -8.25
C THR A 260 1.28 -12.06 -8.01
N PRO A 261 0.83 -10.81 -7.75
CA PRO A 261 -0.58 -10.49 -7.59
C PRO A 261 -1.46 -10.88 -8.78
N ASN A 262 -0.91 -10.96 -9.99
CA ASN A 262 -1.62 -11.48 -11.16
C ASN A 262 -2.13 -12.93 -10.97
N LEU A 263 -1.53 -13.70 -10.05
CA LEU A 263 -1.92 -15.08 -9.73
C LEU A 263 -2.84 -15.17 -8.51
N TRP A 264 -3.25 -14.05 -7.92
CA TRP A 264 -4.13 -14.07 -6.74
C TRP A 264 -5.59 -14.36 -7.12
N TRP A 265 -5.97 -14.08 -8.38
CA TRP A 265 -7.32 -14.28 -8.90
C TRP A 265 -7.32 -15.20 -10.12
N PRO A 266 -8.46 -15.83 -10.46
CA PRO A 266 -8.59 -16.62 -11.67
C PRO A 266 -8.42 -15.79 -12.95
N ASN A 267 -8.94 -14.55 -12.95
CA ASN A 267 -8.84 -13.62 -14.06
C ASN A 267 -7.48 -12.92 -14.01
N ARG A 268 -6.71 -13.04 -15.09
CA ARG A 268 -5.31 -12.57 -15.18
C ARG A 268 -5.23 -11.28 -15.99
N GLY A 269 -4.26 -10.43 -15.67
CA GLY A 269 -3.95 -9.19 -16.40
C GLY A 269 -2.59 -8.63 -15.94
N ALA A 270 -1.92 -7.83 -16.77
CA ALA A 270 -0.62 -7.25 -16.42
C ALA A 270 -0.74 -5.99 -15.53
N LEU A 271 -1.93 -5.37 -15.52
CA LEU A 271 -2.33 -4.25 -14.69
C LEU A 271 -3.77 -4.45 -14.21
N LEU A 272 -4.08 -3.89 -13.04
CA LEU A 272 -5.44 -3.83 -12.52
C LEU A 272 -5.88 -2.37 -12.34
N THR A 273 -7.07 -2.05 -12.86
CA THR A 273 -7.77 -0.80 -12.59
C THR A 273 -8.39 -0.84 -11.19
N MET A 274 -8.59 0.33 -10.59
CA MET A 274 -9.20 0.50 -9.26
C MET A 274 -10.73 0.28 -9.29
N GLY A 275 -11.18 -0.91 -9.70
CA GLY A 275 -12.61 -1.23 -9.86
C GLY A 275 -12.99 -2.64 -9.37
N TRP A 276 -14.10 -2.70 -8.61
CA TRP A 276 -14.89 -3.85 -8.10
C TRP A 276 -14.14 -5.04 -7.44
N LEU A 277 -14.66 -5.50 -6.30
CA LEU A 277 -14.25 -6.75 -5.64
C LEU A 277 -14.32 -7.90 -6.65
N GLN A 278 -13.25 -8.69 -6.77
CA GLN A 278 -13.28 -9.94 -7.52
C GLN A 278 -13.66 -11.08 -6.57
N PHE A 279 -14.82 -11.69 -6.83
CA PHE A 279 -15.25 -12.88 -6.10
C PHE A 279 -14.49 -14.11 -6.65
N GLY A 280 -13.58 -14.65 -5.84
CA GLY A 280 -12.82 -15.86 -6.15
C GLY A 280 -11.32 -15.66 -5.98
N GLU A 281 -10.73 -16.34 -5.00
CA GLU A 281 -9.28 -16.40 -4.81
C GLU A 281 -8.74 -17.63 -5.56
N ALA A 282 -7.62 -17.46 -6.27
CA ALA A 282 -6.96 -18.58 -6.93
C ALA A 282 -6.12 -19.39 -5.93
N TYR A 283 -5.97 -20.69 -6.19
CA TYR A 283 -5.19 -21.60 -5.35
C TYR A 283 -3.76 -21.10 -5.01
N PRO A 284 -3.00 -20.48 -5.94
CA PRO A 284 -1.67 -19.94 -5.63
C PRO A 284 -1.66 -18.83 -4.58
N PHE A 285 -2.79 -18.17 -4.31
CA PHE A 285 -2.86 -17.13 -3.29
C PHE A 285 -2.71 -17.68 -1.86
N HIS A 286 -3.08 -18.94 -1.60
CA HIS A 286 -3.05 -19.51 -0.25
C HIS A 286 -1.68 -19.45 0.45
N PRO A 287 -0.57 -19.92 -0.14
CA PRO A 287 0.74 -19.80 0.49
C PRO A 287 1.18 -18.34 0.69
N VAL A 288 0.84 -17.45 -0.24
CA VAL A 288 1.14 -16.00 -0.11
C VAL A 288 0.41 -15.41 1.09
N TYR A 289 -0.90 -15.65 1.18
CA TYR A 289 -1.71 -15.18 2.30
C TYR A 289 -1.20 -15.70 3.64
N ASN A 290 -0.85 -16.99 3.73
CA ASN A 290 -0.33 -17.61 4.95
C ASN A 290 0.99 -16.97 5.41
N LEU A 291 1.85 -16.57 4.47
CA LEU A 291 3.09 -15.88 4.77
C LEU A 291 2.84 -14.41 5.19
N ILE A 292 1.90 -13.72 4.56
CA ILE A 292 1.50 -12.37 4.97
C ILE A 292 1.00 -12.40 6.43
N ILE A 293 0.10 -13.30 6.77
CA ILE A 293 -0.43 -13.37 8.14
C ILE A 293 0.62 -13.84 9.15
N SER A 294 1.57 -14.70 8.78
CA SER A 294 2.62 -15.14 9.70
C SER A 294 3.62 -14.01 10.01
N LEU A 295 3.79 -13.06 9.09
CA LEU A 295 4.54 -11.82 9.31
C LEU A 295 3.78 -10.78 10.13
N LEU A 296 2.44 -10.73 10.04
CA LEU A 296 1.65 -9.67 10.69
C LEU A 296 1.09 -10.07 12.05
N ILE A 297 0.55 -11.29 12.21
CA ILE A 297 -0.12 -11.72 13.43
C ILE A 297 0.78 -11.62 14.67
N PRO A 298 2.07 -12.04 14.65
CA PRO A 298 2.91 -11.93 15.85
C PRO A 298 3.14 -10.48 16.27
N GLY A 299 3.23 -9.53 15.34
CA GLY A 299 3.29 -8.10 15.64
C GLY A 299 1.99 -7.59 16.27
N CYS A 300 0.84 -7.99 15.73
CA CYS A 300 -0.48 -7.65 16.30
C CYS A 300 -0.66 -8.22 17.72
N THR A 301 -0.29 -9.48 17.95
CA THR A 301 -0.39 -10.09 19.28
C THR A 301 0.57 -9.43 20.26
N LEU A 302 1.79 -9.08 19.84
CA LEU A 302 2.75 -8.32 20.65
C LEU A 302 2.19 -6.96 21.08
N PHE A 303 1.56 -6.22 20.16
CA PHE A 303 0.96 -4.92 20.45
C PHE A 303 -0.17 -5.02 21.49
N PHE A 304 -1.18 -5.85 21.22
CA PHE A 304 -2.33 -5.98 22.12
C PHE A 304 -1.95 -6.60 23.46
N SER A 305 -1.05 -7.60 23.49
CA SER A 305 -0.59 -8.20 24.74
C SER A 305 0.22 -7.23 25.59
N SER A 306 1.06 -6.39 24.98
CA SER A 306 1.82 -5.35 25.69
C SER A 306 0.89 -4.31 26.31
N MET A 307 -0.13 -3.88 25.55
CA MET A 307 -1.17 -2.96 26.03
C MET A 307 -1.95 -3.53 27.21
N VAL A 308 -2.46 -4.75 27.08
CA VAL A 308 -3.23 -5.44 28.12
C VAL A 308 -2.37 -5.69 29.36
N SER A 309 -1.11 -6.13 29.18
CA SER A 309 -0.17 -6.37 30.28
C SER A 309 0.07 -5.10 31.11
N ARG A 310 0.28 -3.96 30.45
CA ARG A 310 0.44 -2.66 31.12
C ARG A 310 -0.83 -2.27 31.86
N ARG A 311 -2.00 -2.38 31.22
CA ARG A 311 -3.31 -2.05 31.83
C ARG A 311 -3.64 -2.94 33.04
N ARG A 312 -3.26 -4.22 33.03
CA ARG A 312 -3.43 -5.16 34.16
C ARG A 312 -2.45 -4.93 35.32
N GLY A 313 -1.55 -3.96 35.23
CA GLY A 313 -0.59 -3.69 36.29
C GLY A 313 0.55 -4.71 36.38
N PHE A 314 0.84 -5.46 35.31
CA PHE A 314 1.94 -6.43 35.31
C PHE A 314 3.27 -5.70 35.58
N THR A 315 3.95 -6.04 36.68
CA THR A 315 5.03 -5.22 37.23
C THR A 315 6.19 -4.94 36.26
N PRO A 316 6.64 -5.88 35.40
CA PRO A 316 7.63 -5.57 34.36
C PRO A 316 7.12 -4.55 33.34
N ALA A 317 5.88 -4.70 32.86
CA ALA A 317 5.29 -3.79 31.87
C ALA A 317 5.09 -2.38 32.45
N VAL A 318 4.68 -2.28 33.72
CA VAL A 318 4.53 -0.99 34.41
C VAL A 318 5.89 -0.32 34.66
N LYS A 319 6.93 -1.09 35.02
CA LYS A 319 8.30 -0.56 35.16
C LYS A 319 8.85 -0.06 33.81
N ALA A 320 8.69 -0.84 32.75
CA ALA A 320 9.08 -0.45 31.40
C ALA A 320 8.34 0.80 30.92
N SER A 321 7.02 0.87 31.15
CA SER A 321 6.20 2.04 30.83
C SER A 321 6.66 3.29 31.58
N ARG A 322 6.93 3.19 32.89
CA ARG A 322 7.47 4.30 33.69
C ARG A 322 8.82 4.78 33.17
N TRP A 323 9.72 3.85 32.85
CA TRP A 323 11.03 4.17 32.29
C TRP A 323 10.92 4.87 30.92
N LEU A 324 10.16 4.30 29.97
CA LEU A 324 9.94 4.90 28.65
C LEU A 324 9.34 6.30 28.73
N ARG A 325 8.37 6.51 29.62
CA ARG A 325 7.73 7.81 29.85
C ARG A 325 8.62 8.81 30.59
N SER A 326 9.72 8.37 31.20
CA SER A 326 10.68 9.24 31.89
C SER A 326 11.76 9.81 30.95
N ILE A 327 11.86 9.29 29.73
CA ILE A 327 12.77 9.81 28.70
C ILE A 327 12.39 11.27 28.41
N PRO A 328 13.34 12.22 28.50
CA PRO A 328 13.04 13.64 28.29
C PRO A 328 12.38 13.89 26.93
N SER A 329 11.22 14.54 26.93
CA SER A 329 10.67 15.20 25.75
C SER A 329 11.27 16.61 25.71
N ASN A 330 11.89 17.04 24.60
CA ASN A 330 12.31 18.43 24.45
C ASN A 330 11.11 19.36 24.69
N ASN A 331 11.34 20.42 25.48
CA ASN A 331 10.35 21.45 25.81
C ASN A 331 9.85 22.19 24.58
#